data_AF-A0A6G0XVP3-F1
#
_entry.id   AF-A0A6G0XVP3-F1
#
_cell.length_a   1.000
_cell.length_b   1.000
_cell.length_c   1.000
_cell.angle_alpha   90.00
_cell.angle_beta   90.00
_cell.angle_gamma   90.00
#
_symmetry.space_group_name_H-M   'P 1'
#
loop_
_entity.id
_entity.type
_entity.pdbx_description
1 polymer ?
#
loop_
_entity_poly.entity_id
_entity_poly.type
_entity_poly.pdbx_seq_one_letter_code
_entity_poly.pdbx_strand_id
1 'polypeptide(L)'
;MSSVAALEKPKATAIVKEEIEETPVPATKRERSASLDEEPVGKKLKSSSEVQGEKHEDGSVLFDLTSKKQVSVRTWKNAVMVDIREYYYSNGEMKPTKKGISLTKDQWKTVVSLADDIVKAVDWVQNPSKRALDYQAETLDDVETNSVAFSISSTRRATVRKFKSMILIDFREYYDANGTMKPGQKGVSLKKEQWEMLHERFDAIDAAMEELGQQD
;
A
#
# COMPACT_ATOMS: atom_id res chain seq x y z
N MET A 1 -40.08 22.15 76.15
CA MET A 1 -39.75 23.20 75.16
C MET A 1 -38.57 24.01 75.70
N SER A 2 -37.46 23.32 76.01
CA SER A 2 -36.23 23.23 75.21
C SER A 2 -35.57 24.57 74.89
N SER A 3 -34.38 24.70 75.49
CA SER A 3 -33.57 25.87 75.74
C SER A 3 -32.63 26.19 74.59
N VAL A 4 -32.37 27.49 74.45
CA VAL A 4 -31.35 28.11 73.60
C VAL A 4 -29.97 27.86 74.20
N ALA A 5 -29.01 27.43 73.37
CA ALA A 5 -27.59 27.45 73.68
C ALA A 5 -26.82 27.93 72.44
N ALA A 6 -26.11 29.04 72.59
CA ALA A 6 -25.08 29.50 71.67
C ALA A 6 -23.76 28.78 72.01
N LEU A 7 -22.97 28.40 71.01
CA LEU A 7 -21.51 28.25 71.15
C LEU A 7 -20.80 28.32 69.78
N GLU A 8 -19.52 28.64 69.86
CA GLU A 8 -18.71 29.44 68.95
C GLU A 8 -18.30 28.84 67.59
N LYS A 9 -17.89 29.75 66.69
CA LYS A 9 -17.26 29.46 65.39
C LYS A 9 -15.80 29.02 65.57
N PRO A 10 -15.34 28.03 64.79
CA PRO A 10 -13.92 27.94 64.42
C PRO A 10 -13.66 28.25 62.94
N LYS A 11 -12.42 28.67 62.72
CA LYS A 11 -11.79 29.19 61.50
C LYS A 11 -11.70 28.16 60.37
N ALA A 12 -11.62 28.70 59.15
CA ALA A 12 -11.29 28.00 57.92
C ALA A 12 -9.96 27.25 58.02
N THR A 13 -9.99 25.97 57.66
CA THR A 13 -8.81 25.17 57.39
C THR A 13 -9.05 24.36 56.12
N ALA A 14 -8.04 24.39 55.25
CA ALA A 14 -8.03 23.89 53.88
C ALA A 14 -8.47 22.42 53.75
N ILE A 15 -9.26 22.14 52.71
CA ILE A 15 -9.43 20.79 52.17
C ILE A 15 -8.53 20.66 50.95
N VAL A 16 -7.67 19.66 51.05
CA VAL A 16 -6.67 19.18 50.11
C VAL A 16 -7.33 18.84 48.76
N LYS A 17 -6.90 19.50 47.69
CA LYS A 17 -7.07 19.00 46.32
C LYS A 17 -5.88 18.11 46.04
N GLU A 18 -6.16 16.84 45.78
CA GLU A 18 -5.20 15.88 45.25
C GLU A 18 -4.85 16.33 43.83
N GLU A 19 -3.56 16.63 43.67
CA GLU A 19 -2.91 17.17 42.50
C GLU A 19 -2.54 15.99 41.58
N ILE A 20 -3.30 15.83 40.49
CA ILE A 20 -2.87 15.00 39.35
C ILE A 20 -2.32 16.00 38.33
N GLU A 21 -1.01 16.11 38.34
CA GLU A 21 -0.22 16.98 37.47
C GLU A 21 -0.29 16.45 36.01
N GLU A 22 -1.22 16.97 35.22
CA GLU A 22 -1.13 16.91 33.76
C GLU A 22 0.00 17.84 33.30
N THR A 23 1.17 17.26 33.07
CA THR A 23 2.24 17.96 32.36
C THR A 23 1.93 17.97 30.85
N PRO A 24 2.00 19.14 30.19
CA PRO A 24 1.75 19.26 28.75
C PRO A 24 2.96 18.74 27.98
N VAL A 25 2.81 17.62 27.27
CA VAL A 25 3.86 17.11 26.39
C VAL A 25 3.91 17.98 25.12
N PRO A 26 5.03 18.65 24.82
CA PRO A 26 5.09 19.66 23.77
C PRO A 26 5.03 19.03 22.37
N ALA A 27 4.26 19.67 21.48
CA ALA A 27 4.23 19.41 20.05
C ALA A 27 5.61 19.65 19.41
N THR A 28 6.47 18.63 19.45
CA THR A 28 7.71 18.61 18.67
C THR A 28 7.37 18.17 17.26
N LYS A 29 7.36 19.16 16.36
CA LYS A 29 7.57 19.05 14.93
C LYS A 29 8.66 18.01 14.67
N ARG A 30 8.28 16.76 14.38
CA ARG A 30 9.22 15.71 13.97
C ARG A 30 9.73 16.07 12.57
N GLU A 31 10.88 16.72 12.57
CA GLU A 31 11.70 16.87 11.39
C GLU A 31 11.99 15.49 10.81
N ARG A 32 11.75 15.40 9.52
CA ARG A 32 12.01 14.25 8.67
C ARG A 32 13.53 14.08 8.61
N SER A 33 14.09 13.24 9.48
CA SER A 33 15.46 12.78 9.31
C SER A 33 15.51 11.97 8.02
N ALA A 34 16.11 12.57 7.00
CA ALA A 34 16.52 11.90 5.78
C ALA A 34 17.50 10.80 6.18
N SER A 35 17.00 9.58 6.32
CA SER A 35 17.85 8.39 6.41
C SER A 35 18.44 8.21 5.03
N LEU A 36 19.74 8.44 4.94
CA LEU A 36 20.55 8.19 3.76
C LEU A 36 20.28 6.76 3.28
N ASP A 37 19.91 6.65 2.00
CA ASP A 37 19.81 5.39 1.26
C ASP A 37 21.21 4.76 1.18
N GLU A 38 21.58 3.99 2.21
CA GLU A 38 22.64 2.99 2.11
C GLU A 38 22.06 1.78 1.36
N GLU A 39 22.33 1.73 0.06
CA GLU A 39 22.16 0.52 -0.74
C GLU A 39 23.15 -0.55 -0.26
N PRO A 40 22.72 -1.76 0.12
CA PRO A 40 23.65 -2.86 0.30
C PRO A 40 24.19 -3.28 -1.07
N VAL A 41 25.52 -3.23 -1.17
CA VAL A 41 26.37 -3.68 -2.27
C VAL A 41 25.89 -5.01 -2.88
N GLY A 42 25.52 -4.92 -4.16
CA GLY A 42 25.88 -5.89 -5.19
C GLY A 42 25.49 -7.36 -4.99
N LYS A 43 24.21 -7.69 -5.22
CA LYS A 43 23.89 -8.89 -6.01
C LYS A 43 23.36 -8.44 -7.35
N LYS A 44 24.16 -8.67 -8.41
CA LYS A 44 23.73 -8.50 -9.80
C LYS A 44 22.39 -9.22 -9.98
N LEU A 45 21.34 -8.46 -10.31
CA LEU A 45 20.15 -9.00 -10.96
C LEU A 45 20.64 -9.84 -12.15
N LYS A 46 20.39 -11.15 -12.11
CA LYS A 46 20.71 -12.05 -13.21
C LYS A 46 19.86 -11.63 -14.40
N SER A 47 20.52 -10.98 -15.35
CA SER A 47 20.01 -10.76 -16.69
C SER A 47 19.87 -12.10 -17.42
N SER A 48 18.72 -12.30 -18.08
CA SER A 48 18.53 -13.18 -19.25
C SER A 48 18.53 -14.71 -19.03
N SER A 49 17.80 -15.20 -18.04
CA SER A 49 17.17 -16.53 -18.11
C SER A 49 15.66 -16.32 -18.11
N GLU A 50 14.90 -17.13 -18.86
CA GLU A 50 13.42 -17.18 -18.86
C GLU A 50 12.84 -16.70 -17.53
N VAL A 51 11.84 -15.81 -17.58
CA VAL A 51 11.27 -15.16 -16.39
C VAL A 51 10.39 -16.16 -15.61
N GLN A 52 10.98 -17.26 -15.18
CA GLN A 52 10.37 -18.29 -14.35
C GLN A 52 10.44 -17.84 -12.89
N GLY A 53 9.31 -17.95 -12.19
CA GLY A 53 9.23 -17.62 -10.78
C GLY A 53 9.97 -18.64 -9.91
N GLU A 54 10.46 -18.21 -8.76
CA GLU A 54 11.13 -19.06 -7.78
C GLU A 54 10.09 -19.78 -6.93
N LYS A 55 10.04 -21.12 -7.01
CA LYS A 55 9.19 -21.94 -6.14
C LYS A 55 9.76 -21.97 -4.72
N HIS A 56 8.91 -21.74 -3.73
CA HIS A 56 9.29 -21.70 -2.32
C HIS A 56 8.73 -22.90 -1.55
N GLU A 57 9.27 -23.17 -0.36
CA GLU A 57 8.94 -24.36 0.45
C GLU A 57 7.47 -24.46 0.83
N ASP A 58 6.75 -23.33 0.84
CA ASP A 58 5.31 -23.25 1.11
C ASP A 58 4.45 -23.47 -0.13
N GLY A 59 5.06 -23.85 -1.26
CA GLY A 59 4.39 -24.04 -2.55
C GLY A 59 4.10 -22.74 -3.31
N SER A 60 4.43 -21.58 -2.75
CA SER A 60 4.24 -20.31 -3.45
C SER A 60 5.30 -20.10 -4.54
N VAL A 61 4.95 -19.29 -5.55
CA VAL A 61 5.86 -18.91 -6.64
C VAL A 61 6.16 -17.42 -6.51
N LEU A 62 7.44 -17.06 -6.36
CA LEU A 62 7.88 -15.68 -6.15
C LEU A 62 8.51 -15.08 -7.41
N PHE A 63 8.30 -13.78 -7.56
CA PHE A 63 8.79 -12.96 -8.66
C PHE A 63 9.34 -11.65 -8.10
N ASP A 64 10.65 -11.43 -8.25
CA ASP A 64 11.31 -10.25 -7.71
C ASP A 64 11.13 -9.02 -8.59
N LEU A 65 10.47 -7.98 -8.09
CA LEU A 65 10.45 -6.67 -8.76
C LEU A 65 11.71 -5.86 -8.39
N THR A 66 12.09 -5.85 -7.12
CA THR A 66 13.32 -5.22 -6.59
C THR A 66 13.73 -5.92 -5.31
N SER A 67 14.89 -5.56 -4.74
CA SER A 67 15.35 -6.07 -3.43
C SER A 67 14.37 -5.87 -2.26
N LYS A 68 13.35 -5.00 -2.41
CA LYS A 68 12.34 -4.71 -1.37
C LYS A 68 10.90 -4.90 -1.85
N LYS A 69 10.65 -5.33 -3.08
CA LYS A 69 9.29 -5.55 -3.58
C LYS A 69 9.24 -6.82 -4.40
N GLN A 70 8.27 -7.67 -4.07
CA GLN A 70 8.09 -8.96 -4.73
C GLN A 70 6.62 -9.16 -5.06
N VAL A 71 6.37 -9.99 -6.06
CA VAL A 71 5.07 -10.59 -6.32
C VAL A 71 5.12 -12.05 -5.95
N SER A 72 4.12 -12.56 -5.22
CA SER A 72 3.98 -13.98 -4.96
C SER A 72 2.62 -14.48 -5.40
N VAL A 73 2.62 -15.66 -6.02
CA VAL A 73 1.40 -16.43 -6.30
C VAL A 73 1.32 -17.53 -5.26
N ARG A 74 0.22 -17.57 -4.51
CA ARG A 74 0.02 -18.55 -3.43
C ARG A 74 -1.43 -18.94 -3.25
N THR A 75 -1.64 -20.08 -2.62
CA THR A 75 -2.97 -20.54 -2.21
C THR A 75 -3.24 -20.15 -0.75
N TRP A 76 -4.36 -19.48 -0.49
CA TRP A 76 -4.82 -19.11 0.84
C TRP A 76 -6.29 -19.46 1.01
N LYS A 77 -6.62 -20.33 1.98
CA LYS A 77 -7.99 -20.82 2.22
C LYS A 77 -8.66 -21.31 0.92
N ASN A 78 -7.96 -22.13 0.14
CA ASN A 78 -8.40 -22.70 -1.14
C ASN A 78 -8.72 -21.64 -2.21
N ALA A 79 -8.05 -20.48 -2.14
CA ALA A 79 -8.11 -19.47 -3.18
C ALA A 79 -6.69 -19.10 -3.61
N VAL A 80 -6.43 -19.16 -4.92
CA VAL A 80 -5.18 -18.68 -5.50
C VAL A 80 -5.23 -17.15 -5.57
N MET A 81 -4.18 -16.51 -5.05
CA MET A 81 -4.07 -15.06 -4.97
C MET A 81 -2.70 -14.58 -5.45
N VAL A 82 -2.68 -13.37 -6.02
CA VAL A 82 -1.46 -12.65 -6.40
C VAL A 82 -1.18 -11.56 -5.37
N ASP A 83 -0.10 -11.70 -4.62
CA ASP A 83 0.35 -10.76 -3.60
C ASP A 83 1.44 -9.84 -4.15
N ILE A 84 1.18 -8.55 -4.30
CA ILE A 84 2.19 -7.54 -4.64
C ILE A 84 2.57 -6.81 -3.35
N ARG A 85 3.79 -7.02 -2.84
CA ARG A 85 4.16 -6.63 -1.46
C ARG A 85 5.56 -6.05 -1.33
N GLU A 86 5.69 -5.09 -0.41
CA GLU A 86 6.98 -4.53 0.02
C GLU A 86 7.52 -5.31 1.21
N TYR A 87 8.82 -5.57 1.21
CA TYR A 87 9.57 -6.31 2.20
C TYR A 87 10.66 -5.43 2.82
N TYR A 88 11.12 -5.82 4.01
CA TYR A 88 12.22 -5.19 4.71
C TYR A 88 13.15 -6.26 5.29
N TYR A 89 14.43 -5.91 5.45
CA TYR A 89 15.39 -6.79 6.10
C TYR A 89 15.44 -6.53 7.60
N SER A 90 15.42 -7.61 8.38
CA SER A 90 15.58 -7.59 9.83
C SER A 90 16.33 -8.83 10.27
N ASN A 91 17.46 -8.65 10.97
CA ASN A 91 18.31 -9.74 11.45
C ASN A 91 18.78 -10.70 10.34
N GLY A 92 19.06 -10.19 9.14
CA GLY A 92 19.48 -11.00 7.99
C GLY A 92 18.34 -11.75 7.27
N GLU A 93 17.10 -11.60 7.74
CA GLU A 93 15.90 -12.22 7.17
C GLU A 93 15.03 -11.18 6.47
N MET A 94 14.46 -11.53 5.32
CA MET A 94 13.55 -10.66 4.57
C MET A 94 12.11 -10.91 5.02
N LYS A 95 11.44 -9.87 5.52
CA LYS A 95 10.09 -9.95 6.10
C LYS A 95 9.08 -9.10 5.34
N PRO A 96 7.85 -9.59 5.16
CA PRO A 96 6.81 -8.82 4.50
C PRO A 96 6.36 -7.64 5.37
N THR A 97 6.05 -6.52 4.74
CA THR A 97 5.44 -5.37 5.43
C THR A 97 3.91 -5.37 5.31
N LYS A 98 3.26 -4.45 6.02
CA LYS A 98 1.83 -4.15 5.84
C LYS A 98 1.53 -3.49 4.49
N LYS A 99 2.53 -2.94 3.81
CA LYS A 99 2.39 -2.33 2.47
C LYS A 99 2.38 -3.43 1.42
N GLY A 100 1.20 -3.71 0.92
CA GLY A 100 0.98 -4.68 -0.13
C GLY A 100 -0.50 -4.84 -0.39
N ILE A 101 -0.81 -5.52 -1.49
CA ILE A 101 -2.17 -5.87 -1.87
C ILE A 101 -2.19 -7.33 -2.34
N SER A 102 -3.23 -8.06 -1.95
CA SER A 102 -3.44 -9.46 -2.33
C SER A 102 -4.66 -9.52 -3.24
N LEU A 103 -4.47 -9.73 -4.53
CA LEU A 103 -5.49 -9.72 -5.56
C LEU A 103 -6.04 -11.14 -5.77
N THR A 104 -7.36 -11.25 -5.94
CA THR A 104 -7.98 -12.51 -6.40
C THR A 104 -7.71 -12.72 -7.89
N LYS A 105 -7.98 -13.92 -8.40
CA LYS A 105 -7.86 -14.22 -9.84
C LYS A 105 -8.58 -13.22 -10.74
N ASP A 106 -9.81 -12.86 -10.41
CA ASP A 106 -10.57 -11.91 -11.22
C ASP A 106 -10.00 -10.50 -11.13
N GLN A 107 -9.57 -10.06 -9.95
CA GLN A 107 -8.94 -8.75 -9.77
C GLN A 107 -7.60 -8.66 -10.50
N TRP A 108 -6.83 -9.75 -10.51
CA TRP A 108 -5.58 -9.84 -11.25
C TRP A 108 -5.83 -9.76 -12.76
N LYS A 109 -6.81 -10.49 -13.29
CA LYS A 109 -7.23 -10.38 -14.70
C LYS A 109 -7.63 -8.96 -15.08
N THR A 110 -8.34 -8.26 -14.18
CA THR A 110 -8.64 -6.83 -14.40
C THR A 110 -7.36 -6.01 -14.51
N VAL A 111 -6.38 -6.20 -13.63
CA VAL A 111 -5.07 -5.51 -13.72
C VAL A 111 -4.37 -5.80 -15.05
N VAL A 112 -4.36 -7.05 -15.51
CA VAL A 112 -3.78 -7.43 -16.81
C VAL A 112 -4.53 -6.75 -17.96
N SER A 113 -5.86 -6.70 -17.95
CA SER A 113 -6.65 -6.00 -18.98
C SER A 113 -6.44 -4.48 -18.98
N LEU A 114 -6.08 -3.91 -17.84
CA LEU A 114 -5.78 -2.48 -17.70
C LEU A 114 -4.34 -2.12 -18.10
N ALA A 115 -3.50 -3.09 -18.50
CA ALA A 115 -2.08 -2.87 -18.71
C ALA A 115 -1.78 -1.74 -19.69
N ASP A 116 -2.42 -1.79 -20.86
CA ASP A 116 -2.24 -0.79 -21.93
C ASP A 116 -2.72 0.59 -21.48
N ASP A 117 -3.86 0.66 -20.80
CA ASP A 117 -4.41 1.91 -20.28
C ASP A 117 -3.54 2.50 -19.16
N ILE A 118 -2.92 1.66 -18.33
CA ILE A 118 -1.93 2.09 -17.33
C ILE A 118 -0.69 2.64 -18.02
N VAL A 119 -0.18 2.00 -19.09
CA VAL A 119 0.97 2.50 -19.85
C VAL A 119 0.66 3.86 -20.49
N LYS A 120 -0.53 4.01 -21.11
CA LYS A 120 -1.04 5.28 -21.62
C LYS A 120 -1.10 6.35 -20.52
N ALA A 121 -1.65 5.99 -19.35
CA ALA A 121 -1.74 6.91 -18.22
C ALA A 121 -0.36 7.30 -17.69
N VAL A 122 0.62 6.40 -17.66
CA VAL A 122 2.01 6.71 -17.28
C VAL A 122 2.61 7.78 -18.20
N ASP A 123 2.44 7.65 -19.52
CA ASP A 123 2.92 8.64 -20.49
C ASP A 123 2.25 10.00 -20.29
N TRP A 124 0.92 10.01 -20.15
CA TRP A 124 0.16 11.24 -19.93
C TRP A 124 0.51 11.95 -18.61
N VAL A 125 0.61 11.21 -17.51
CA VAL A 125 0.96 11.78 -16.19
C VAL A 125 2.42 12.28 -16.19
N GLN A 126 3.31 11.63 -16.92
CA GLN A 126 4.70 12.06 -17.09
C GLN A 126 4.76 13.40 -17.82
N ASN A 127 4.06 13.50 -18.96
CA ASN A 127 4.03 14.66 -19.83
C ASN A 127 2.58 15.08 -20.15
N PRO A 128 1.92 15.84 -19.25
CA PRO A 128 0.53 16.24 -19.45
C PRO A 128 0.44 17.26 -20.58
N SER A 129 0.26 16.76 -21.81
CA SER A 129 -0.15 17.56 -22.96
C SER A 129 -1.67 17.46 -23.08
N LYS A 130 -2.32 18.52 -23.58
CA LYS A 130 -3.79 18.69 -23.58
C LYS A 130 -4.61 17.61 -24.31
N ARG A 131 -3.99 16.56 -24.88
CA ARG A 131 -4.72 15.52 -25.59
C ARG A 131 -5.20 14.46 -24.59
N ALA A 132 -6.52 14.34 -24.46
CA ALA A 132 -7.14 13.22 -23.77
C ALA A 132 -6.72 11.91 -24.47
N LEU A 133 -6.26 10.94 -23.69
CA LEU A 133 -5.98 9.60 -24.19
C LEU A 133 -7.27 8.78 -24.22
N ASP A 134 -7.38 7.92 -25.23
CA ASP A 134 -8.48 6.99 -25.48
C ASP A 134 -8.31 5.73 -24.63
N TYR A 135 -8.52 5.86 -23.32
CA TYR A 135 -8.56 4.72 -22.42
C TYR A 135 -9.71 3.78 -22.81
N GLN A 136 -9.45 2.48 -22.81
CA GLN A 136 -10.48 1.48 -23.07
C GLN A 136 -11.37 1.28 -21.84
N ALA A 137 -10.77 1.32 -20.65
CA ALA A 137 -11.46 1.27 -19.38
C ALA A 137 -11.99 2.64 -18.93
N GLU A 138 -13.10 2.62 -18.21
CA GLU A 138 -13.64 3.80 -17.56
C GLU A 138 -12.69 4.31 -16.47
N THR A 139 -12.39 5.61 -16.51
CA THR A 139 -11.60 6.28 -15.49
C THR A 139 -12.48 6.81 -14.36
N LEU A 140 -11.90 6.93 -13.17
CA LEU A 140 -12.56 7.49 -12.00
C LEU A 140 -12.31 9.00 -11.89
N ASP A 141 -13.37 9.76 -11.61
CA ASP A 141 -13.30 11.22 -11.51
C ASP A 141 -12.88 11.73 -10.12
N ASP A 142 -12.97 10.88 -9.08
CA ASP A 142 -12.66 11.21 -7.70
C ASP A 142 -11.16 11.08 -7.38
N VAL A 143 -10.32 11.59 -8.28
CA VAL A 143 -8.85 11.54 -8.21
C VAL A 143 -8.23 12.94 -8.19
N GLU A 144 -7.00 13.02 -7.69
CA GLU A 144 -6.25 14.28 -7.68
C GLU A 144 -5.94 14.76 -9.10
N THR A 145 -5.79 16.08 -9.30
CA THR A 145 -5.38 16.67 -10.58
C THR A 145 -4.11 16.01 -11.10
N ASN A 146 -4.03 15.76 -12.42
CA ASN A 146 -2.90 15.07 -13.07
C ASN A 146 -2.69 13.63 -12.57
N SER A 147 -3.77 12.95 -12.18
CA SER A 147 -3.80 11.52 -11.90
C SER A 147 -4.88 10.85 -12.73
N VAL A 148 -4.72 9.57 -13.00
CA VAL A 148 -5.70 8.73 -13.67
C VAL A 148 -5.90 7.51 -12.79
N ALA A 149 -7.14 7.14 -12.48
CA ALA A 149 -7.42 5.89 -11.77
C ALA A 149 -8.41 5.03 -12.51
N PHE A 150 -8.19 3.73 -12.41
CA PHE A 150 -9.02 2.67 -12.94
C PHE A 150 -9.54 1.80 -11.80
N SER A 151 -10.78 1.35 -11.93
CA SER A 151 -11.38 0.41 -10.98
C SER A 151 -10.84 -1.00 -11.21
N ILE A 152 -10.32 -1.64 -10.15
CA ILE A 152 -10.01 -3.08 -10.13
C ILE A 152 -11.20 -3.85 -9.54
N SER A 153 -11.83 -3.27 -8.51
CA SER A 153 -13.08 -3.72 -7.89
C SER A 153 -13.77 -2.54 -7.21
N SER A 154 -14.94 -2.77 -6.60
CA SER A 154 -15.67 -1.73 -5.86
C SER A 154 -14.84 -1.00 -4.80
N THR A 155 -13.83 -1.65 -4.23
CA THR A 155 -12.97 -1.10 -3.17
C THR A 155 -11.50 -1.08 -3.56
N ARG A 156 -11.10 -1.34 -4.80
CA ARG A 156 -9.69 -1.40 -5.20
C ARG A 156 -9.46 -0.67 -6.49
N ARG A 157 -8.38 0.11 -6.53
CA ARG A 157 -8.05 0.97 -7.66
C ARG A 157 -6.58 0.80 -8.05
N ALA A 158 -6.33 0.91 -9.36
CA ALA A 158 -5.03 1.19 -9.92
C ALA A 158 -4.97 2.69 -10.23
N THR A 159 -4.08 3.45 -9.60
CA THR A 159 -3.96 4.90 -9.79
C THR A 159 -2.57 5.24 -10.28
N VAL A 160 -2.49 5.88 -11.44
CA VAL A 160 -1.26 6.48 -11.95
C VAL A 160 -1.22 7.94 -11.54
N ARG A 161 -0.18 8.36 -10.82
CA ARG A 161 -0.03 9.74 -10.35
C ARG A 161 1.42 10.20 -10.34
N LYS A 162 1.60 11.51 -10.28
CA LYS A 162 2.92 12.14 -10.12
C LYS A 162 3.14 12.54 -8.67
N PHE A 163 4.26 12.10 -8.08
CA PHE A 163 4.71 12.54 -6.77
C PHE A 163 6.11 13.14 -6.88
N LYS A 164 6.20 14.47 -6.76
CA LYS A 164 7.42 15.23 -7.07
C LYS A 164 7.83 14.97 -8.54
N SER A 165 8.99 14.34 -8.75
CA SER A 165 9.50 13.95 -10.06
C SER A 165 9.22 12.49 -10.42
N MET A 166 8.59 11.71 -9.54
CA MET A 166 8.36 10.28 -9.75
C MET A 166 6.94 10.01 -10.23
N ILE A 167 6.81 9.10 -11.19
CA ILE A 167 5.53 8.51 -11.57
C ILE A 167 5.34 7.24 -10.73
N LEU A 168 4.17 7.15 -10.09
CA LEU A 168 3.80 6.04 -9.23
C LEU A 168 2.53 5.41 -9.74
N ILE A 169 2.55 4.08 -9.85
CA ILE A 169 1.41 3.24 -10.13
C ILE A 169 1.00 2.61 -8.80
N ASP A 170 -0.10 3.08 -8.25
CA ASP A 170 -0.63 2.65 -6.95
C ASP A 170 -1.68 1.57 -7.13
N PHE A 171 -1.47 0.39 -6.55
CA PHE A 171 -2.52 -0.60 -6.35
C PHE A 171 -3.00 -0.50 -4.91
N ARG A 172 -4.22 0.00 -4.68
CA ARG A 172 -4.68 0.37 -3.33
C ARG A 172 -6.13 -0.01 -3.06
N GLU A 173 -6.36 -0.48 -1.84
CA GLU A 173 -7.71 -0.69 -1.28
C GLU A 173 -8.24 0.63 -0.71
N TYR A 174 -9.50 0.93 -1.01
CA TYR A 174 -10.24 2.10 -0.57
C TYR A 174 -11.37 1.66 0.36
N TYR A 175 -11.80 2.58 1.21
CA TYR A 175 -12.93 2.40 2.09
C TYR A 175 -13.88 3.58 1.98
N ASP A 176 -15.17 3.33 2.19
CA ASP A 176 -16.15 4.41 2.27
C ASP A 176 -16.03 5.11 3.62
N ALA A 177 -15.85 6.44 3.57
CA ALA A 177 -15.93 7.31 4.72
C ALA A 177 -17.06 8.32 4.47
N ASN A 178 -18.27 7.97 4.90
CA ASN A 178 -19.47 8.80 4.79
C ASN A 178 -19.82 9.16 3.32
N GLY A 179 -19.81 8.17 2.43
CA GLY A 179 -20.10 8.37 1.00
C GLY A 179 -18.91 8.89 0.18
N THR A 180 -17.74 9.07 0.81
CA THR A 180 -16.49 9.46 0.14
C THR A 180 -15.49 8.32 0.18
N MET A 181 -15.04 7.85 -0.98
CA MET A 181 -13.99 6.83 -1.06
C MET A 181 -12.63 7.39 -0.63
N LYS A 182 -12.03 6.78 0.38
CA LYS A 182 -10.71 7.18 0.91
C LYS A 182 -9.68 6.07 0.72
N PRO A 183 -8.42 6.41 0.40
CA PRO A 183 -7.36 5.42 0.28
C PRO A 183 -7.05 4.78 1.64
N GLY A 184 -7.06 3.45 1.69
CA GLY A 184 -6.70 2.66 2.86
C GLY A 184 -5.21 2.40 3.00
N GLN A 185 -4.82 1.74 4.10
CA GLN A 185 -3.42 1.36 4.37
C GLN A 185 -2.93 0.20 3.50
N LYS A 186 -3.85 -0.66 3.03
CA LYS A 186 -3.50 -1.78 2.15
C LYS A 186 -3.29 -1.28 0.74
N GLY A 187 -2.08 -1.45 0.25
CA GLY A 187 -1.70 -1.07 -1.09
C GLY A 187 -0.19 -0.98 -1.23
N VAL A 188 0.24 -0.87 -2.48
CA VAL A 188 1.64 -0.74 -2.87
C VAL A 188 1.74 0.27 -4.00
N SER A 189 2.79 1.08 -3.95
CA SER A 189 3.15 2.01 -5.01
C SER A 189 4.35 1.42 -5.77
N LEU A 190 4.23 1.27 -7.07
CA LEU A 190 5.29 0.85 -7.98
C LEU A 190 5.82 2.08 -8.75
N LYS A 191 7.13 2.17 -8.91
CA LYS A 191 7.73 3.09 -9.90
C LYS A 191 7.51 2.53 -11.32
N LYS A 192 7.74 3.37 -12.34
CA LYS A 192 7.63 2.97 -13.75
C LYS A 192 8.41 1.69 -14.07
N GLU A 193 9.66 1.61 -13.64
CA GLU A 193 10.53 0.45 -13.90
C GLU A 193 10.01 -0.81 -13.19
N GLN A 194 9.40 -0.64 -12.01
CA GLN A 194 8.81 -1.74 -11.24
C GLN A 194 7.51 -2.24 -11.87
N TRP A 195 6.75 -1.36 -12.51
CA TRP A 195 5.58 -1.70 -13.29
C TRP A 195 5.97 -2.45 -14.58
N GLU A 196 6.98 -1.98 -15.31
CA GLU A 196 7.49 -2.67 -16.51
C GLU A 196 7.96 -4.09 -16.17
N MET A 197 8.73 -4.24 -15.09
CA MET A 197 9.15 -5.53 -14.55
C MET A 197 7.98 -6.43 -14.11
N LEU A 198 6.87 -5.85 -13.65
CA LEU A 198 5.67 -6.61 -13.31
C LEU A 198 4.93 -7.05 -14.59
N HIS A 199 4.81 -6.14 -15.56
CA HIS A 199 4.17 -6.37 -16.85
C HIS A 199 4.86 -7.49 -17.65
N GLU A 200 6.19 -7.49 -17.70
CA GLU A 200 6.99 -8.57 -18.32
C GLU A 200 6.78 -9.96 -17.68
N ARG A 201 6.19 -10.00 -16.48
CA ARG A 201 5.94 -11.22 -15.71
C ARG A 201 4.50 -11.70 -15.75
N PHE A 202 3.60 -10.99 -16.41
CA PHE A 202 2.19 -11.33 -16.44
C PHE A 202 1.94 -12.76 -16.89
N ASP A 203 2.55 -13.18 -18.01
CA ASP A 203 2.38 -14.55 -18.53
C ASP A 203 2.88 -15.60 -17.53
N ALA A 204 4.00 -15.35 -16.86
CA ALA A 204 4.58 -16.28 -15.88
C ALA A 204 3.75 -16.33 -14.58
N ILE A 205 3.18 -15.19 -14.16
CA ILE A 205 2.27 -15.10 -13.02
C ILE A 205 0.96 -15.83 -13.34
N ASP A 206 0.42 -15.66 -14.55
CA ASP A 206 -0.79 -16.35 -15.01
C ASP A 206 -0.57 -17.86 -15.09
N ALA A 207 0.57 -18.31 -15.62
CA ALA A 207 0.93 -19.72 -15.60
C ALA A 207 1.04 -20.28 -14.18
N ALA A 208 1.67 -19.56 -13.25
CA ALA A 208 1.75 -19.96 -11.85
C ALA A 208 0.37 -20.01 -11.17
N MET A 209 -0.51 -19.07 -11.51
CA MET A 209 -1.89 -19.04 -11.03
C MET A 209 -2.70 -20.25 -11.52
N GLU A 210 -2.47 -20.69 -12.75
CA GLU A 210 -3.10 -21.88 -13.31
C GLU A 210 -2.55 -23.17 -12.70
N GLU A 211 -1.23 -23.28 -12.53
CA GLU A 211 -0.60 -24.44 -11.88
C GLU A 211 -1.12 -24.64 -10.45
N LEU A 212 -1.19 -23.57 -9.66
CA LEU A 212 -1.69 -23.62 -8.28
C LEU A 212 -3.21 -23.84 -8.20
N GLY A 213 -3.96 -23.41 -9.20
CA GLY A 213 -5.42 -23.61 -9.26
C GLY A 213 -5.85 -25.00 -9.70
N GLN A 214 -4.93 -25.83 -10.19
CA GLN A 214 -5.18 -27.22 -10.58
C GLN A 214 -4.88 -28.22 -9.44
N GLN A 215 -4.36 -27.75 -8.30
CA GLN A 215 -3.98 -28.60 -7.16
C GLN A 215 -5.15 -28.87 -6.18
N ASP A 216 -6.37 -28.47 -6.53
CA ASP A 216 -7.62 -28.69 -5.77
C ASP A 216 -8.47 -29.83 -6.35
#